data_AF-A0A8H4LT61-F1
#
_entry.id   AF-A0A8H4LT61-F1
#
_cell.length_a   1.000
_cell.length_b   1.000
_cell.length_c   1.000
_cell.angle_alpha   90.00
_cell.angle_beta   90.00
_cell.angle_gamma   90.00
#
_symmetry.space_group_name_H-M   'P 1'
#
loop_
_entity.id
_entity.type
_entity.pdbx_description
1 polymer ?
#
loop_
_entity_poly.entity_id
_entity_poly.type
_entity_poly.pdbx_seq_one_letter_code
_entity_poly.pdbx_strand_id
1 'polypeptide(L)'
;MPRLVNRGTAAAPTALPEYEPPACPLNESARRALGELSNSRGTRSYEGSLKEMVHQLGLGVGNIHERLGAQLERLDGLRNRRQEKGTDKTDDETRLEAHLLHFESQVDALTRESERAVRDVIDKRIELEDEAAVLADLYTTVVTRDIEATAQRRQRRAGSREEGEDAPEAQDPHPVPSTLDAFRERRAKKLAEHNDQLTPAQRYARNNDYAGFKKLWHDAAAGEGGPALPDASKWFRSNGQPVMDRPGAASQGGTVGTGADNDNNNDDDDIAVAREVLSLNCPITLRLMDQPYSNSKCKHTFEKAAIIDYLPQQGNVQCPQTGCSQTFSTARFAQDFYLDQAVLRRIQRAKQAQRNDEMDGIDDDDDDDDEDGNSSIMVRGERAVKGRAPKAEHVSKA
;
A
#
# COMPACT_ATOMS: atom_id res chain seq x y z
N MET A 1 47.22 24.54 42.45
CA MET A 1 47.67 24.90 41.08
C MET A 1 46.78 24.19 40.07
N PRO A 2 45.74 24.82 39.52
CA PRO A 2 44.87 24.22 38.52
C PRO A 2 45.55 24.27 37.13
N ARG A 3 45.49 23.16 36.39
CA ARG A 3 46.01 23.07 35.02
C ARG A 3 45.08 23.83 34.06
N LEU A 4 45.62 24.87 33.43
CA LEU A 4 45.01 25.58 32.31
C LEU A 4 44.84 24.62 31.13
N VAL A 5 43.58 24.34 30.76
CA VAL A 5 43.23 23.62 29.55
C VAL A 5 43.29 24.63 28.40
N ASN A 6 44.27 24.48 27.53
CA ASN A 6 44.42 25.30 26.33
C ASN A 6 43.25 24.97 25.39
N ARG A 7 42.22 25.81 25.34
CA ARG A 7 41.18 25.74 24.31
C ARG A 7 41.79 26.18 22.99
N GLY A 8 42.30 25.22 22.23
CA GLY A 8 42.66 25.42 20.84
C GLY A 8 41.46 26.02 20.10
N THR A 9 41.70 27.17 19.49
CA THR A 9 40.83 27.86 18.56
C THR A 9 40.26 26.88 17.54
N ALA A 10 38.95 26.68 17.57
CA ALA A 10 38.23 25.95 16.52
C ALA A 10 38.50 26.65 15.19
N ALA A 11 39.11 25.92 14.25
CA ALA A 11 39.29 26.38 12.89
C ALA A 11 37.91 26.71 12.29
N ALA A 12 37.76 27.91 11.74
CA ALA A 12 36.58 28.29 10.98
C ALA A 12 36.37 27.30 9.82
N PRO A 13 35.12 27.02 9.42
CA PRO A 13 34.86 26.11 8.30
C PRO A 13 35.49 26.71 7.05
N THR A 14 36.50 26.04 6.50
CA THR A 14 37.09 26.35 5.20
C THR A 14 35.98 26.30 4.16
N ALA A 15 35.53 27.46 3.67
CA ALA A 15 34.61 27.52 2.55
C ALA A 15 35.22 26.73 1.38
N LEU A 16 34.49 25.75 0.85
CA LEU A 16 34.92 25.03 -0.34
C LEU A 16 35.11 26.05 -1.49
N PRO A 17 36.10 25.85 -2.37
CA PRO A 17 36.28 26.70 -3.53
C PRO A 17 35.00 26.73 -4.39
N GLU A 18 34.78 27.87 -5.06
CA GLU A 18 33.64 28.07 -5.95
C GLU A 18 33.63 27.01 -7.05
N TYR A 19 32.46 26.42 -7.30
CA TYR A 19 32.31 25.32 -8.25
C TYR A 19 32.62 25.79 -9.67
N GLU A 20 33.64 25.21 -10.29
CA GLU A 20 33.97 25.43 -11.69
C GLU A 20 33.30 24.35 -12.56
N PRO A 21 32.52 24.72 -13.59
CA PRO A 21 31.86 23.76 -14.47
C PRO A 21 32.88 22.94 -15.28
N PRO A 22 32.54 21.70 -15.67
CA PRO A 22 33.47 20.83 -16.38
C PRO A 22 33.85 21.41 -17.75
N ALA A 23 35.16 21.49 -18.01
CA ALA A 23 35.70 21.96 -19.29
C ALA A 23 35.67 20.89 -20.40
N CYS A 24 35.48 19.61 -20.04
CA CYS A 24 35.52 18.48 -20.96
C CYS A 24 34.20 17.69 -20.95
N PRO A 25 33.76 17.14 -22.10
CA PRO A 25 32.63 16.22 -22.16
C PRO A 25 32.95 14.91 -21.41
N LEU A 26 31.90 14.17 -21.06
CA LEU A 26 32.02 12.88 -20.41
C LEU A 26 32.90 11.93 -21.24
N ASN A 27 33.77 11.18 -20.57
CA ASN A 27 34.56 10.14 -21.23
C ASN A 27 33.69 8.88 -21.50
N GLU A 28 34.21 7.97 -22.32
CA GLU A 28 33.46 6.77 -22.71
C GLU A 28 33.10 5.86 -21.53
N SER A 29 33.98 5.75 -20.53
CA SER A 29 33.70 4.97 -19.33
C SER A 29 32.59 5.60 -18.47
N ALA A 30 32.57 6.92 -18.31
CA ALA A 30 31.51 7.61 -17.58
C ALA A 30 30.16 7.55 -18.32
N ARG A 31 30.15 7.55 -19.65
CA ARG A 31 28.92 7.30 -20.43
C ARG A 31 28.37 5.89 -20.20
N ARG A 32 29.24 4.87 -20.21
CA ARG A 32 28.83 3.49 -19.90
C ARG A 32 28.30 3.40 -18.48
N ALA A 33 28.97 4.03 -17.50
CA ALA A 33 28.50 4.09 -16.12
C ALA A 33 27.14 4.80 -15.99
N LEU A 34 26.89 5.88 -16.74
CA LEU A 34 25.58 6.55 -16.78
C LEU A 34 24.50 5.62 -17.37
N GLY A 35 24.83 4.86 -18.41
CA GLY A 35 23.95 3.84 -18.98
C GLY A 35 23.65 2.71 -17.98
N GLU A 36 24.66 2.27 -17.22
CA GLU A 36 24.49 1.28 -16.15
C GLU A 36 23.62 1.81 -15.00
N LEU A 37 23.77 3.08 -14.62
CA LEU A 37 22.93 3.74 -13.62
C LEU A 37 21.47 3.80 -14.04
N SER A 38 21.18 4.14 -15.31
CA SER A 38 19.81 4.14 -15.84
C SER A 38 19.16 2.75 -15.81
N ASN A 39 19.96 1.69 -15.93
CA ASN A 39 19.53 0.30 -15.86
C ASN A 39 19.74 -0.34 -14.48
N SER A 40 20.07 0.46 -13.47
CA SER A 40 20.53 -0.07 -12.19
C SER A 40 19.43 -0.89 -11.51
N ARG A 41 19.75 -2.15 -11.23
CA ARG A 41 18.84 -3.06 -10.50
C ARG A 41 18.82 -2.77 -8.99
N GLY A 42 19.65 -1.83 -8.52
CA GLY A 42 19.83 -1.51 -7.10
C GLY A 42 18.57 -0.95 -6.44
N THR A 43 17.74 -0.22 -7.19
CA THR A 43 16.47 0.35 -6.68
C THR A 43 15.36 -0.68 -6.53
N ARG A 44 15.49 -1.89 -7.12
CA ARG A 44 14.44 -2.92 -7.07
C ARG A 44 14.14 -3.43 -5.66
N SER A 45 15.16 -3.57 -4.82
CA SER A 45 14.95 -3.98 -3.44
C SER A 45 14.17 -2.90 -2.67
N TYR A 46 14.48 -1.63 -2.94
CA TYR A 46 13.78 -0.52 -2.30
C TYR A 46 12.34 -0.42 -2.80
N GLU A 47 12.10 -0.54 -4.11
CA GLU A 47 10.74 -0.61 -4.69
C GLU A 47 9.93 -1.76 -4.09
N GLY A 48 10.55 -2.94 -3.92
CA GLY A 48 9.95 -4.08 -3.23
C GLY A 48 9.55 -3.75 -1.78
N SER A 49 10.44 -3.10 -1.03
CA SER A 49 10.13 -2.64 0.33
C SER A 49 9.01 -1.60 0.36
N LEU A 50 8.95 -0.69 -0.63
CA LEU A 50 7.85 0.28 -0.74
C LEU A 50 6.51 -0.43 -0.97
N LYS A 51 6.45 -1.43 -1.86
CA LYS A 51 5.24 -2.25 -2.08
C LYS A 51 4.82 -2.99 -0.81
N GLU A 52 5.78 -3.60 -0.12
CA GLU A 52 5.51 -4.31 1.13
C GLU A 52 4.99 -3.36 2.21
N MET A 53 5.52 -2.13 2.30
CA MET A 53 5.02 -1.14 3.25
C MET A 53 3.56 -0.77 3.01
N VAL A 54 3.14 -0.54 1.75
CA VAL A 54 1.70 -0.28 1.46
C VAL A 54 0.84 -1.46 1.91
N HIS A 55 1.31 -2.68 1.62
CA HIS A 55 0.59 -3.89 2.00
C HIS A 55 0.44 -4.01 3.53
N GLN A 56 1.53 -3.84 4.28
CA GLN A 56 1.52 -3.93 5.75
C GLN A 56 0.70 -2.81 6.41
N LEU A 57 0.75 -1.58 5.88
CA LEU A 57 -0.10 -0.47 6.34
C LEU A 57 -1.58 -0.81 6.18
N GLY A 58 -1.96 -1.34 5.01
CA GLY A 58 -3.32 -1.80 4.77
C GLY A 58 -3.75 -2.92 5.72
N LEU A 59 -2.89 -3.93 5.93
CA LEU A 59 -3.20 -5.03 6.85
C LEU A 59 -3.35 -4.55 8.30
N GLY A 60 -2.49 -3.63 8.73
CA GLY A 60 -2.56 -3.01 10.06
C GLY A 60 -3.88 -2.28 10.27
N VAL A 61 -4.27 -1.43 9.32
CA VAL A 61 -5.56 -0.72 9.34
C VAL A 61 -6.74 -1.70 9.33
N GLY A 62 -6.71 -2.73 8.49
CA GLY A 62 -7.75 -3.75 8.47
C GLY A 62 -7.91 -4.44 9.84
N ASN A 63 -6.80 -4.83 10.46
CA ASN A 63 -6.82 -5.55 11.75
C ASN A 63 -7.37 -4.70 12.90
N ILE A 64 -7.03 -3.40 12.95
CA ILE A 64 -7.53 -2.52 14.02
C ILE A 64 -9.03 -2.24 13.85
N HIS A 65 -9.52 -2.10 12.62
CA HIS A 65 -10.94 -1.91 12.33
C HIS A 65 -11.76 -3.17 12.59
N GLU A 66 -11.26 -4.34 12.20
CA GLU A 66 -11.91 -5.62 12.54
C GLU A 66 -11.99 -5.83 14.05
N ARG A 67 -10.92 -5.48 14.79
CA ARG A 67 -10.94 -5.57 16.24
C ARG A 67 -11.92 -4.58 16.87
N LEU A 68 -12.04 -3.38 16.31
CA LEU A 68 -13.05 -2.40 16.75
C LEU A 68 -14.46 -2.92 16.47
N GLY A 69 -14.73 -3.44 15.27
CA GLY A 69 -16.01 -4.04 14.91
C GLY A 69 -16.42 -5.15 15.87
N ALA A 70 -15.52 -6.09 16.17
CA ALA A 70 -15.81 -7.18 17.12
C ALA A 70 -16.13 -6.69 18.55
N GLN A 71 -15.51 -5.59 19.02
CA GLN A 71 -15.83 -5.03 20.33
C GLN A 71 -17.18 -4.28 20.32
N LEU A 72 -17.53 -3.63 19.20
CA LEU A 72 -18.83 -2.98 19.02
C LEU A 72 -19.95 -4.02 18.96
N GLU A 73 -19.79 -5.09 18.18
CA GLU A 73 -20.74 -6.22 18.13
C GLU A 73 -20.93 -6.86 19.50
N ARG A 74 -19.84 -7.01 20.28
CA ARG A 74 -19.92 -7.50 21.66
C ARG A 74 -20.73 -6.56 22.55
N LEU A 75 -20.52 -5.25 22.43
CA LEU A 75 -21.26 -4.25 23.19
C LEU A 75 -22.75 -4.28 22.83
N ASP A 76 -23.07 -4.36 21.54
CA ASP A 76 -24.45 -4.45 21.06
C ASP A 76 -25.11 -5.76 21.51
N GLY A 77 -24.39 -6.88 21.53
CA GLY A 77 -24.87 -8.14 22.11
C GLY A 77 -25.20 -8.03 23.61
N LEU A 78 -24.37 -7.33 24.39
CA LEU A 78 -24.67 -7.06 25.81
C LEU A 78 -25.91 -6.16 25.98
N ARG A 79 -26.04 -5.12 25.15
CA ARG A 79 -27.19 -4.22 25.13
C ARG A 79 -28.49 -4.94 24.78
N ASN A 80 -28.47 -5.79 23.75
CA ASN A 80 -29.63 -6.57 23.33
C ASN A 80 -30.07 -7.54 24.43
N ARG A 81 -29.12 -8.28 25.03
CA ARG A 81 -29.40 -9.17 26.17
C ARG A 81 -29.98 -8.43 27.37
N ARG A 82 -29.52 -7.19 27.63
CA ARG A 82 -30.07 -6.34 28.68
C ARG A 82 -31.52 -5.94 28.37
N GLN A 83 -31.79 -5.53 27.13
CA GLN A 83 -33.14 -5.15 26.72
C GLN A 83 -34.12 -6.34 26.80
N GLU A 84 -33.66 -7.54 26.42
CA GLU A 84 -34.45 -8.78 26.52
C GLU A 84 -34.74 -9.17 27.97
N LYS A 85 -33.74 -9.09 28.86
CA LYS A 85 -33.87 -9.52 30.26
C LYS A 85 -34.39 -8.43 31.20
N GLY A 86 -34.48 -7.17 30.73
CA GLY A 86 -34.88 -6.02 31.53
C GLY A 86 -33.98 -5.75 32.73
N THR A 87 -32.69 -6.11 32.65
CA THR A 87 -31.72 -5.96 33.75
C THR A 87 -31.06 -4.59 33.75
N ASP A 88 -30.46 -4.21 34.88
CA ASP A 88 -29.60 -3.03 34.94
C ASP A 88 -28.32 -3.19 34.13
N LYS A 89 -27.69 -2.05 33.85
CA LYS A 89 -26.40 -1.98 33.16
C LYS A 89 -25.31 -2.62 34.02
N THR A 90 -24.59 -3.58 33.44
CA THR A 90 -23.48 -4.25 34.13
C THR A 90 -22.23 -3.36 34.15
N ASP A 91 -21.39 -3.54 35.17
CA ASP A 91 -20.10 -2.85 35.29
C ASP A 91 -19.15 -3.20 34.14
N ASP A 92 -19.29 -4.39 33.58
CA ASP A 92 -18.53 -4.80 32.41
C ASP A 92 -18.91 -4.00 31.16
N GLU A 93 -20.20 -3.65 31.01
CA GLU A 93 -20.67 -2.86 29.89
C GLU A 93 -20.26 -1.39 30.01
N THR A 94 -20.35 -0.79 31.20
CA THR A 94 -19.84 0.58 31.43
C THR A 94 -18.34 0.67 31.14
N ARG A 95 -17.55 -0.31 31.60
CA ARG A 95 -16.11 -0.39 31.34
C ARG A 95 -15.82 -0.54 29.84
N LEU A 96 -16.58 -1.37 29.13
CA LEU A 96 -16.41 -1.58 27.70
C LEU A 96 -16.74 -0.33 26.89
N GLU A 97 -17.84 0.35 27.19
CA GLU A 97 -18.20 1.62 26.53
C GLU A 97 -17.14 2.70 26.73
N ALA A 98 -16.65 2.88 27.96
CA ALA A 98 -15.60 3.86 28.26
C ALA A 98 -14.31 3.58 27.49
N HIS A 99 -13.93 2.30 27.38
CA HIS A 99 -12.77 1.88 26.58
C HIS A 99 -12.99 2.13 25.08
N LEU A 100 -14.18 1.82 24.56
CA LEU A 100 -14.49 1.96 23.14
C LEU A 100 -14.42 3.41 22.64
N LEU A 101 -14.87 4.38 23.45
CA LEU A 101 -14.74 5.80 23.10
C LEU A 101 -13.28 6.21 22.83
N HIS A 102 -12.34 5.75 23.67
CA HIS A 102 -10.92 6.03 23.45
C HIS A 102 -10.34 5.23 22.28
N PHE A 103 -10.73 3.96 22.17
CA PHE A 103 -10.23 3.06 21.15
C PHE A 103 -10.66 3.50 19.74
N GLU A 104 -11.90 3.97 19.56
CA GLU A 104 -12.40 4.53 18.29
C GLU A 104 -11.53 5.71 17.83
N SER A 105 -11.28 6.67 18.71
CA SER A 105 -10.46 7.84 18.41
C SER A 105 -9.02 7.46 18.03
N GLN A 106 -8.44 6.48 18.71
CA GLN A 106 -7.12 5.93 18.37
C GLN A 106 -7.12 5.25 16.99
N VAL A 107 -8.14 4.42 16.71
CA VAL A 107 -8.29 3.73 15.42
C VAL A 107 -8.39 4.75 14.29
N ASP A 108 -9.21 5.79 14.43
CA ASP A 108 -9.36 6.84 13.43
C ASP A 108 -8.06 7.64 13.22
N ALA A 109 -7.34 7.96 14.30
CA ALA A 109 -6.06 8.64 14.21
C ALA A 109 -5.01 7.81 13.47
N LEU A 110 -4.83 6.53 13.85
CA LEU A 110 -3.90 5.61 13.20
C LEU A 110 -4.28 5.34 11.74
N THR A 111 -5.58 5.32 11.43
CA THR A 111 -6.07 5.15 10.06
C THR A 111 -5.68 6.35 9.19
N ARG A 112 -5.84 7.59 9.69
CA ARG A 112 -5.43 8.81 8.99
C ARG A 112 -3.91 8.88 8.81
N GLU A 113 -3.15 8.47 9.81
CA GLU A 113 -1.68 8.41 9.73
C GLU A 113 -1.22 7.37 8.70
N SER A 114 -1.82 6.18 8.72
CA SER A 114 -1.52 5.11 7.77
C SER A 114 -1.86 5.52 6.34
N GLU A 115 -2.99 6.18 6.12
CA GLU A 115 -3.37 6.69 4.79
C GLU A 115 -2.35 7.72 4.27
N ARG A 116 -1.89 8.64 5.12
CA ARG A 116 -0.86 9.60 4.74
C ARG A 116 0.43 8.87 4.37
N ALA A 117 0.83 7.88 5.16
CA ALA A 117 2.01 7.08 4.88
C ALA A 117 1.90 6.31 3.56
N VAL A 118 0.70 5.80 3.21
CA VAL A 118 0.47 5.17 1.89
C VAL A 118 0.69 6.16 0.75
N ARG A 119 0.17 7.39 0.86
CA ARG A 119 0.42 8.43 -0.14
C ARG A 119 1.91 8.78 -0.26
N ASP A 120 2.60 8.93 0.86
CA ASP A 120 4.05 9.20 0.86
C ASP A 120 4.85 8.07 0.23
N VAL A 121 4.44 6.81 0.43
CA VAL A 121 5.09 5.64 -0.19
C VAL A 121 4.82 5.60 -1.70
N ILE A 122 3.61 5.94 -2.14
CA ILE A 122 3.27 6.07 -3.56
C ILE A 122 4.14 7.15 -4.21
N ASP A 123 4.26 8.31 -3.57
CA ASP A 123 5.08 9.42 -4.08
C ASP A 123 6.56 9.01 -4.22
N LYS A 124 7.12 8.30 -3.23
CA LYS A 124 8.48 7.75 -3.31
C LYS A 124 8.65 6.75 -4.44
N ARG A 125 7.62 5.98 -4.79
CA ARG A 125 7.67 5.06 -5.93
C ARG A 125 7.69 5.80 -7.25
N ILE A 126 6.83 6.80 -7.39
CA ILE A 126 6.79 7.66 -8.59
C ILE A 126 8.13 8.39 -8.75
N GLU A 127 8.71 8.89 -7.66
CA GLU A 127 10.04 9.51 -7.67
C GLU A 127 11.12 8.57 -8.20
N LEU A 128 11.11 7.29 -7.83
CA LEU A 128 12.06 6.30 -8.38
C LEU A 128 11.86 6.03 -9.87
N GLU A 129 10.60 5.99 -10.33
CA GLU A 129 10.26 5.79 -11.74
C GLU A 129 10.70 7.01 -12.58
N ASP A 130 10.44 8.22 -12.08
CA ASP A 130 10.88 9.46 -12.70
C ASP A 130 12.40 9.59 -12.72
N GLU A 131 13.10 9.24 -11.63
CA GLU A 131 14.56 9.23 -11.59
C GLU A 131 15.16 8.29 -12.64
N ALA A 132 14.60 7.08 -12.79
CA ALA A 132 15.02 6.14 -13.80
C ALA A 132 14.80 6.68 -15.23
N ALA A 133 13.64 7.30 -15.47
CA ALA A 133 13.33 7.93 -16.76
C ALA A 133 14.28 9.10 -17.07
N VAL A 134 14.53 9.98 -16.09
CA VAL A 134 15.45 11.13 -16.24
C VAL A 134 16.87 10.64 -16.53
N LEU A 135 17.35 9.58 -15.87
CA LEU A 135 18.67 9.00 -16.14
C LEU A 135 18.77 8.41 -17.56
N ALA A 136 17.72 7.74 -18.03
CA ALA A 136 17.67 7.20 -19.39
C ALA A 136 17.67 8.32 -20.45
N ASP A 137 16.90 9.38 -20.22
CA ASP A 137 16.88 10.56 -21.09
C ASP A 137 18.23 11.28 -21.10
N LEU A 138 18.87 11.42 -19.94
CA LEU A 138 20.21 12.02 -19.83
C LEU A 138 21.23 11.21 -20.60
N TYR A 139 21.27 9.89 -20.41
CA TYR A 139 22.13 9.00 -21.16
C TYR A 139 21.95 9.21 -22.67
N THR A 140 20.71 9.20 -23.15
CA THR A 140 20.39 9.43 -24.56
C THR A 140 20.89 10.79 -25.04
N THR A 141 20.65 11.86 -24.28
CA THR A 141 21.11 13.22 -24.65
C THR A 141 22.62 13.36 -24.64
N VAL A 142 23.35 12.66 -23.77
CA VAL A 142 24.82 12.67 -23.76
C VAL A 142 25.35 11.93 -24.98
N VAL A 143 24.78 10.76 -25.30
CA VAL A 143 25.20 9.97 -26.47
C VAL A 143 24.93 10.72 -27.78
N THR A 144 23.78 11.37 -27.94
CA THR A 144 23.46 12.15 -29.16
C THR A 144 24.42 13.33 -29.34
N ARG A 145 24.72 14.08 -28.28
CA ARG A 145 25.64 15.22 -28.34
C ARG A 145 27.05 14.81 -28.75
N ASP A 146 27.53 13.65 -28.28
CA ASP A 146 28.84 13.14 -28.67
C ASP A 146 28.88 12.71 -30.14
N ILE A 147 27.81 12.10 -30.65
CA ILE A 147 27.69 11.74 -32.06
C ILE A 147 27.71 13.00 -32.94
N GLU A 148 26.93 14.02 -32.56
CA GLU A 148 26.88 15.31 -33.26
C GLU A 148 28.24 16.02 -33.24
N ALA A 149 28.89 16.11 -32.09
CA ALA A 149 30.22 16.72 -31.96
C ALA A 149 31.27 15.97 -32.81
N THR A 150 31.20 14.64 -32.85
CA THR A 150 32.09 13.82 -33.69
C THR A 150 31.83 14.02 -35.18
N ALA A 151 30.56 14.13 -35.59
CA ALA A 151 30.17 14.39 -36.97
C ALA A 151 30.62 15.78 -37.44
N GLN A 152 30.41 16.82 -36.63
CA GLN A 152 30.88 18.18 -36.92
C GLN A 152 32.41 18.25 -37.06
N ARG A 153 33.14 17.53 -36.19
CA ARG A 153 34.62 17.47 -36.27
C ARG A 153 35.09 16.76 -37.53
N ARG A 154 34.38 15.72 -38.00
CA ARG A 154 34.65 15.05 -39.28
C ARG A 154 34.35 15.95 -40.48
N GLN A 155 33.26 16.72 -40.43
CA GLN A 155 32.85 17.62 -41.51
C GLN A 155 33.81 18.80 -41.67
N ARG A 156 34.24 19.43 -40.57
CA ARG A 156 35.29 20.48 -40.59
C ARG A 156 36.60 19.95 -41.19
N ARG A 157 37.00 18.73 -40.83
CA ARG A 157 38.24 18.10 -41.34
C ARG A 157 38.15 17.69 -42.81
N ALA A 158 36.94 17.49 -43.34
CA ALA A 158 36.71 17.23 -44.76
C ALA A 158 36.68 18.52 -45.60
N GLY A 159 36.13 19.62 -45.06
CA GLY A 159 36.09 20.92 -45.74
C GLY A 159 37.45 21.64 -45.82
N SER A 160 38.33 21.45 -44.83
CA SER A 160 39.69 22.05 -44.84
C SER A 160 40.68 21.38 -45.79
N ARG A 161 40.24 20.49 -46.69
CA ARG A 161 41.11 19.82 -47.67
C ARG A 161 41.13 20.50 -49.05
N GLU A 162 40.28 21.51 -49.28
CA GLU A 162 40.16 22.19 -50.58
C GLU A 162 40.58 23.68 -50.57
N GLU A 163 40.71 24.34 -49.42
CA GLU A 163 41.19 25.73 -49.35
C GLU A 163 42.36 25.85 -48.37
N GLY A 164 43.49 26.30 -48.90
CA GLY A 164 44.72 26.55 -48.15
C GLY A 164 44.64 27.81 -47.31
N GLU A 165 45.37 27.78 -46.20
CA GLU A 165 45.86 28.94 -45.44
C GLU A 165 44.81 29.93 -44.94
N ASP A 166 44.04 29.50 -43.93
CA ASP A 166 43.92 30.28 -42.69
C ASP A 166 43.46 29.35 -41.58
N ALA A 167 44.30 29.16 -40.56
CA ALA A 167 43.93 28.40 -39.38
C ALA A 167 43.03 29.29 -38.51
N PRO A 168 41.72 29.00 -38.35
CA PRO A 168 40.93 29.78 -37.41
C PRO A 168 41.47 29.52 -36.00
N GLU A 169 41.75 30.61 -35.29
CA GLU A 169 42.15 30.63 -33.89
C GLU A 169 41.29 29.66 -33.07
N ALA A 170 41.94 28.97 -32.13
CA ALA A 170 41.30 28.04 -31.22
C ALA A 170 40.16 28.75 -30.48
N GLN A 171 38.93 28.55 -30.96
CA GLN A 171 37.71 29.02 -30.30
C GLN A 171 37.73 28.53 -28.86
N ASP A 172 37.53 29.48 -27.93
CA ASP A 172 37.48 29.24 -26.50
C ASP A 172 36.67 27.98 -26.15
N PRO A 173 37.10 27.17 -25.17
CA PRO A 173 36.36 25.98 -24.78
C PRO A 173 34.97 26.41 -24.28
N HIS A 174 33.95 26.21 -25.12
CA HIS A 174 32.57 26.43 -24.71
C HIS A 174 32.29 25.59 -23.46
N PRO A 175 31.77 26.19 -22.37
CA PRO A 175 31.48 25.46 -21.14
C PRO A 175 30.59 24.26 -21.42
N VAL A 176 31.01 23.06 -20.98
CA VAL A 176 30.18 21.88 -21.12
C VAL A 176 29.12 21.92 -20.00
N PRO A 177 27.83 21.90 -20.33
CA PRO A 177 26.79 21.92 -19.31
C PRO A 177 26.90 20.70 -18.40
N SER A 178 26.85 20.95 -17.09
CA SER A 178 26.93 19.93 -16.05
C SER A 178 25.79 18.92 -16.17
N THR A 179 26.15 17.64 -16.29
CA THR A 179 25.18 16.54 -16.35
C THR A 179 24.48 16.31 -15.01
N LEU A 180 25.14 16.65 -13.89
CA LEU A 180 24.54 16.61 -12.56
C LEU A 180 23.50 17.70 -12.35
N ASP A 181 23.76 18.91 -12.84
CA ASP A 181 22.79 20.00 -12.73
C ASP A 181 21.62 19.78 -13.68
N ALA A 182 21.87 19.27 -14.89
CA ALA A 182 20.81 18.82 -15.79
C ALA A 182 19.95 17.70 -15.19
N PHE A 183 20.54 16.78 -14.41
CA PHE A 183 19.80 15.77 -13.66
C PHE A 183 18.91 16.38 -12.58
N ARG A 184 19.47 17.25 -11.75
CA ARG A 184 18.73 17.94 -10.68
C ARG A 184 17.58 18.77 -11.23
N GLU A 185 17.81 19.52 -12.31
CA GLU A 185 16.81 20.34 -12.96
C GLU A 185 15.68 19.48 -13.55
N ARG A 186 15.99 18.41 -14.28
CA ARG A 186 14.98 17.51 -14.84
C ARG A 186 14.16 16.80 -13.76
N ARG A 187 14.82 16.35 -12.68
CA ARG A 187 14.15 15.75 -11.52
C ARG A 187 13.22 16.75 -10.82
N ALA A 188 13.69 17.98 -10.59
CA ALA A 188 12.87 19.04 -10.01
C ALA A 188 11.67 19.40 -10.89
N LYS A 189 11.88 19.43 -12.22
CA LYS A 189 10.80 19.65 -13.18
C LYS A 189 9.75 18.55 -13.12
N LYS A 190 10.15 17.28 -13.14
CA LYS A 190 9.25 16.12 -13.00
C LYS A 190 8.45 16.17 -11.69
N LEU A 191 9.13 16.48 -10.59
CA LEU A 191 8.48 16.63 -9.29
C LEU A 191 7.45 17.77 -9.27
N ALA A 192 7.77 18.91 -9.89
CA ALA A 192 6.85 20.04 -10.01
C ALA A 192 5.67 19.70 -10.93
N GLU A 193 5.91 19.06 -12.07
CA GLU A 193 4.85 18.57 -12.97
C GLU A 193 3.89 17.63 -12.21
N HIS A 194 4.42 16.69 -11.43
CA HIS A 194 3.62 15.75 -10.65
C HIS A 194 2.83 16.42 -9.51
N ASN A 195 3.42 17.38 -8.81
CA ASN A 195 2.78 18.03 -7.67
C ASN A 195 1.81 19.15 -8.05
N ASP A 196 2.14 19.94 -9.08
CA ASP A 196 1.42 21.16 -9.41
C ASP A 196 0.35 20.95 -10.50
N GLN A 197 0.54 19.99 -11.42
CA GLN A 197 -0.40 19.76 -12.52
C GLN A 197 -1.50 18.74 -12.18
N LEU A 198 -1.25 17.85 -11.22
CA LEU A 198 -2.17 16.77 -10.88
C LEU A 198 -2.84 17.02 -9.54
N THR A 199 -4.16 16.93 -9.52
CA THR A 199 -4.90 16.96 -8.26
C THR A 199 -4.64 15.68 -7.45
N PRO A 200 -4.77 15.70 -6.10
CA PRO A 200 -4.61 14.50 -5.29
C PRO A 200 -5.51 13.34 -5.74
N ALA A 201 -6.73 13.63 -6.18
CA ALA A 201 -7.63 12.63 -6.75
C ALA A 201 -7.05 11.97 -8.01
N GLN A 202 -6.43 12.75 -8.91
CA GLN A 202 -5.80 12.20 -10.11
C GLN A 202 -4.56 11.36 -9.79
N ARG A 203 -3.78 11.77 -8.79
CA ARG A 203 -2.55 11.07 -8.36
C ARG A 203 -2.84 9.74 -7.68
N TYR A 204 -3.76 9.75 -6.73
CA TYR A 204 -3.95 8.61 -5.83
C TYR A 204 -5.18 7.79 -6.16
N ALA A 205 -6.31 8.40 -6.54
CA ALA A 205 -7.54 7.64 -6.74
C ALA A 205 -7.47 6.66 -7.94
N ARG A 206 -6.59 6.95 -8.91
CA ARG A 206 -6.30 6.05 -10.04
C ARG A 206 -5.20 5.03 -9.76
N ASN A 207 -4.52 5.14 -8.63
CA ASN A 207 -3.45 4.21 -8.28
C ASN A 207 -4.04 2.94 -7.66
N ASN A 208 -3.70 1.78 -8.24
CA ASN A 208 -4.13 0.47 -7.77
C ASN A 208 -3.73 0.20 -6.31
N ASP A 209 -2.56 0.70 -5.88
CA ASP A 209 -2.07 0.49 -4.51
C ASP A 209 -2.93 1.26 -3.48
N TYR A 210 -3.30 2.50 -3.82
CA TYR A 210 -4.20 3.30 -3.00
C TYR A 210 -5.61 2.71 -2.99
N ALA A 211 -6.10 2.28 -4.16
CA ALA A 211 -7.40 1.62 -4.28
C ALA A 211 -7.46 0.33 -3.44
N GLY A 212 -6.38 -0.45 -3.43
CA GLY A 212 -6.25 -1.66 -2.61
C GLY A 212 -6.29 -1.34 -1.11
N PHE A 213 -5.54 -0.33 -0.67
CA PHE A 213 -5.59 0.16 0.71
C PHE A 213 -7.00 0.62 1.10
N LYS A 214 -7.64 1.42 0.24
CA LYS A 214 -8.98 1.97 0.49
C LYS A 214 -10.03 0.87 0.58
N LYS A 215 -9.98 -0.11 -0.32
CA LYS A 215 -10.86 -1.28 -0.30
C LYS A 215 -10.68 -2.07 0.99
N LEU A 216 -9.44 -2.30 1.41
CA LEU A 216 -9.13 -3.06 2.62
C LEU A 216 -9.61 -2.37 3.89
N TRP A 217 -9.37 -1.06 4.00
CA TRP A 217 -9.88 -0.25 5.11
C TRP A 217 -11.41 -0.23 5.13
N HIS A 218 -12.05 0.06 4.00
CA HIS A 218 -13.50 0.14 3.91
C HIS A 218 -14.16 -1.19 4.23
N ASP A 219 -13.61 -2.30 3.74
CA ASP A 219 -14.13 -3.63 4.03
C ASP A 219 -14.12 -3.95 5.53
N ALA A 220 -12.99 -3.67 6.19
CA ALA A 220 -12.84 -3.90 7.62
C ALA A 220 -13.75 -2.98 8.45
N ALA A 221 -13.90 -1.71 8.02
CA ALA A 221 -14.64 -0.70 8.76
C ALA A 221 -16.17 -0.80 8.57
N ALA A 222 -16.63 -1.22 7.39
CA ALA A 222 -18.05 -1.32 7.05
C ALA A 222 -18.69 -2.66 7.48
N GLY A 223 -17.89 -3.71 7.64
CA GLY A 223 -18.37 -5.05 7.97
C GLY A 223 -19.05 -5.78 6.80
N GLU A 224 -19.60 -6.96 7.06
CA GLU A 224 -20.16 -7.86 6.04
C GLU A 224 -21.48 -7.37 5.42
N GLY A 225 -22.24 -6.55 6.16
CA GLY A 225 -23.50 -5.94 5.69
C GLY A 225 -23.38 -4.44 5.35
N GLY A 226 -22.17 -3.90 5.29
CA GLY A 226 -21.94 -2.47 5.11
C GLY A 226 -22.23 -1.95 3.68
N PRO A 227 -22.27 -0.61 3.51
CA PRO A 227 -22.43 0.01 2.19
C PRO A 227 -21.34 -0.45 1.21
N ALA A 228 -21.60 -0.35 -0.10
CA ALA A 228 -20.55 -0.57 -1.08
C ALA A 228 -19.46 0.52 -1.01
N LEU A 229 -18.22 0.17 -1.37
CA LEU A 229 -17.12 1.14 -1.46
C LEU A 229 -17.51 2.25 -2.45
N PRO A 230 -17.47 3.54 -2.06
CA PRO A 230 -17.77 4.64 -2.96
C PRO A 230 -16.82 4.66 -4.17
N ASP A 231 -17.28 5.22 -5.28
CA ASP A 231 -16.45 5.41 -6.46
C ASP A 231 -15.19 6.24 -6.15
N ALA A 232 -14.12 5.98 -6.91
CA ALA A 232 -12.81 6.59 -6.71
C ALA A 232 -12.85 8.13 -6.78
N SER A 233 -13.80 8.68 -7.55
CA SER A 233 -14.05 10.13 -7.62
C SER A 233 -14.43 10.76 -6.27
N LYS A 234 -15.04 10.01 -5.36
CA LYS A 234 -15.52 10.48 -4.04
C LYS A 234 -14.49 10.27 -2.91
N TRP A 235 -13.31 9.71 -3.20
CA TRP A 235 -12.30 9.42 -2.17
C TRP A 235 -11.56 10.65 -1.66
N PHE A 236 -11.59 11.75 -2.41
CA PHE A 236 -10.97 13.01 -2.06
C PHE A 236 -12.02 14.13 -2.09
N ARG A 237 -11.94 15.03 -1.11
CA ARG A 237 -12.74 16.25 -1.08
C ARG A 237 -12.22 17.27 -2.09
N SER A 238 -13.01 18.30 -2.39
CA SER A 238 -12.63 19.41 -3.28
C SER A 238 -11.34 20.12 -2.84
N ASN A 239 -11.05 20.13 -1.54
CA ASN A 239 -9.82 20.68 -0.96
C ASN A 239 -8.59 19.74 -1.06
N GLY A 240 -8.72 18.59 -1.71
CA GLY A 240 -7.64 17.62 -1.90
C GLY A 240 -7.37 16.72 -0.69
N GLN A 241 -8.10 16.87 0.43
CA GLN A 241 -7.98 15.97 1.57
C GLN A 241 -8.72 14.65 1.31
N PRO A 242 -8.17 13.50 1.74
CA PRO A 242 -8.84 12.21 1.63
C PRO A 242 -10.06 12.16 2.57
N VAL A 243 -11.16 11.58 2.08
CA VAL A 243 -12.36 11.29 2.89
C VAL A 243 -12.06 10.06 3.74
N MET A 244 -11.81 10.27 5.04
CA MET A 244 -11.45 9.21 6.00
C MET A 244 -12.55 8.96 7.03
N ASP A 245 -13.80 9.27 6.69
CA ASP A 245 -14.95 9.04 7.55
C ASP A 245 -15.29 7.54 7.53
N ARG A 246 -15.46 6.96 8.72
CA ARG A 246 -15.78 5.54 8.86
C ARG A 246 -17.15 5.22 8.22
N PRO A 247 -17.23 4.24 7.31
CA PRO A 247 -18.51 3.81 6.74
C PRO A 247 -19.48 3.39 7.86
N GLY A 248 -20.72 3.88 7.82
CA GLY A 248 -21.76 3.55 8.80
C GLY A 248 -21.74 4.37 10.11
N ALA A 249 -20.66 5.12 10.42
CA ALA A 249 -20.61 5.94 11.63
C ALA A 249 -21.66 7.08 11.65
N ALA A 250 -22.07 7.57 10.47
CA ALA A 250 -23.11 8.59 10.34
C ALA A 250 -24.51 8.13 10.80
N SER A 251 -24.74 6.81 10.94
CA SER A 251 -26.05 6.29 11.35
C SER A 251 -26.24 6.19 12.88
N GLN A 252 -25.19 6.32 13.70
CA GLN A 252 -25.28 6.05 15.15
C GLN A 252 -24.90 7.23 16.05
N GLY A 253 -24.42 8.36 15.53
CA GLY A 253 -23.91 9.45 16.36
C GLY A 253 -24.33 10.84 15.89
N GLY A 254 -25.49 11.30 16.33
CA GLY A 254 -25.79 12.73 16.36
C GLY A 254 -24.92 13.45 17.38
N THR A 255 -23.66 13.74 17.03
CA THR A 255 -22.82 14.69 17.78
C THR A 255 -21.92 15.48 16.83
N VAL A 256 -22.33 16.72 16.60
CA VAL A 256 -21.57 17.94 16.28
C VAL A 256 -20.07 17.77 16.02
N GLY A 257 -19.68 18.02 14.77
CA GLY A 257 -18.30 18.23 14.33
C GLY A 257 -18.27 19.14 13.10
N THR A 258 -18.35 20.45 13.35
CA THR A 258 -17.91 21.59 12.52
C THR A 258 -17.48 21.29 11.07
N GLY A 259 -18.33 21.72 10.14
CA GLY A 259 -18.04 21.82 8.71
C GLY A 259 -19.23 22.43 8.00
N ALA A 260 -19.59 23.66 8.35
CA ALA A 260 -20.46 24.48 7.54
C ALA A 260 -19.73 24.71 6.20
N ASP A 261 -20.27 24.13 5.13
CA ASP A 261 -20.30 24.66 3.76
C ASP A 261 -21.35 23.84 3.02
N ASN A 262 -22.60 24.23 3.26
CA ASN A 262 -23.76 23.77 2.52
C ASN A 262 -23.86 24.65 1.26
N ASP A 263 -23.26 24.23 0.15
CA ASP A 263 -23.62 24.75 -1.17
C ASP A 263 -23.24 23.78 -2.30
N ASN A 264 -24.13 22.82 -2.55
CA ASN A 264 -24.68 22.58 -3.89
C ASN A 264 -25.67 21.41 -3.86
N ASN A 265 -26.95 21.76 -3.87
CA ASN A 265 -28.02 20.92 -4.40
C ASN A 265 -27.68 20.57 -5.85
N ASN A 266 -27.22 19.35 -6.09
CA ASN A 266 -27.41 18.68 -7.38
C ASN A 266 -27.86 17.24 -7.10
N ASP A 267 -29.11 17.16 -6.67
CA ASP A 267 -29.85 15.96 -6.29
C ASP A 267 -30.44 15.29 -7.54
N ASP A 268 -29.58 14.66 -8.36
CA ASP A 268 -30.06 13.91 -9.54
C ASP A 268 -29.22 12.67 -9.92
N ASP A 269 -28.43 12.10 -8.99
CA ASP A 269 -27.67 10.85 -9.19
C ASP A 269 -27.56 9.95 -7.93
N ASP A 270 -28.50 10.06 -6.99
CA ASP A 270 -28.46 9.32 -5.71
C ASP A 270 -29.13 7.94 -5.77
N ILE A 271 -28.73 7.09 -6.74
CA ILE A 271 -28.88 5.64 -6.57
C ILE A 271 -27.75 5.16 -5.65
N ALA A 272 -27.99 5.26 -4.34
CA ALA A 272 -27.12 4.67 -3.34
C ALA A 272 -27.31 3.14 -3.35
N VAL A 273 -26.31 2.40 -3.83
CA VAL A 273 -26.28 0.93 -3.72
C VAL A 273 -26.17 0.58 -2.24
N ALA A 274 -27.30 0.21 -1.64
CA ALA A 274 -27.41 -0.03 -0.20
C ALA A 274 -26.57 -1.24 0.29
N ARG A 275 -26.35 -2.25 -0.56
CA ARG A 275 -25.53 -3.43 -0.26
C ARG A 275 -25.04 -4.11 -1.55
N GLU A 276 -23.80 -4.58 -1.54
CA GLU A 276 -23.27 -5.46 -2.59
C GLU A 276 -23.10 -6.87 -2.03
N VAL A 277 -23.85 -7.85 -2.56
CA VAL A 277 -23.68 -9.27 -2.21
C VAL A 277 -22.67 -9.87 -3.17
N LEU A 278 -21.41 -9.93 -2.75
CA LEU A 278 -20.34 -10.59 -3.49
C LEU A 278 -20.30 -12.08 -3.13
N SER A 279 -20.37 -12.96 -4.12
CA SER A 279 -20.19 -14.40 -3.90
C SER A 279 -18.74 -14.71 -3.51
N LEU A 280 -18.56 -15.39 -2.37
CA LEU A 280 -17.23 -15.84 -1.91
C LEU A 280 -16.75 -17.13 -2.59
N ASN A 281 -17.61 -17.73 -3.42
CA ASN A 281 -17.29 -18.92 -4.21
C ASN A 281 -16.57 -18.54 -5.50
N CYS A 282 -15.61 -19.38 -5.91
CA CYS A 282 -14.89 -19.20 -7.15
C CYS A 282 -15.80 -19.50 -8.36
N PRO A 283 -15.85 -18.64 -9.39
CA PRO A 283 -16.61 -18.91 -10.61
C PRO A 283 -16.16 -20.16 -11.39
N ILE A 284 -14.90 -20.59 -11.21
CA ILE A 284 -14.33 -21.75 -11.92
C ILE A 284 -14.56 -23.05 -11.14
N THR A 285 -14.27 -23.06 -9.83
CA THR A 285 -14.35 -24.29 -9.02
C THR A 285 -15.70 -24.47 -8.33
N LEU A 286 -16.52 -23.40 -8.26
CA LEU A 286 -17.79 -23.31 -7.52
C LEU A 286 -17.65 -23.55 -6.00
N ARG A 287 -16.42 -23.63 -5.49
CA ARG A 287 -16.12 -23.81 -4.06
C ARG A 287 -15.73 -22.48 -3.44
N LEU A 288 -15.84 -22.40 -2.11
CA LEU A 288 -15.30 -21.29 -1.34
C LEU A 288 -13.80 -21.13 -1.65
N MET A 289 -13.37 -19.90 -1.98
CA MET A 289 -11.98 -19.62 -2.31
C MET A 289 -11.07 -19.74 -1.07
N ASP A 290 -9.84 -20.17 -1.27
CA ASP A 290 -8.77 -20.14 -0.26
C ASP A 290 -7.78 -19.01 -0.57
N GLN A 291 -7.42 -18.82 -1.84
CA GLN A 291 -6.56 -17.74 -2.31
C GLN A 291 -7.28 -16.91 -3.39
N PRO A 292 -8.08 -15.90 -3.00
CA PRO A 292 -8.82 -15.06 -3.94
C PRO A 292 -7.89 -14.11 -4.69
N TYR A 293 -7.63 -14.41 -5.96
CA TYR A 293 -6.86 -13.56 -6.87
C TYR A 293 -7.79 -12.74 -7.76
N SER A 294 -7.72 -11.42 -7.63
CA SER A 294 -8.45 -10.45 -8.43
C SER A 294 -7.59 -9.94 -9.59
N ASN A 295 -8.24 -9.60 -10.70
CA ASN A 295 -7.56 -9.03 -11.86
C ASN A 295 -7.54 -7.49 -11.78
N SER A 296 -6.51 -6.84 -12.31
CA SER A 296 -6.42 -5.38 -12.41
C SER A 296 -7.24 -4.76 -13.55
N LYS A 297 -7.56 -5.54 -14.60
CA LYS A 297 -8.34 -5.15 -15.78
C LYS A 297 -9.84 -5.43 -15.64
N CYS A 298 -10.24 -6.36 -14.80
CA CYS A 298 -11.65 -6.68 -14.53
C CYS A 298 -11.88 -6.94 -13.03
N LYS A 299 -13.10 -6.68 -12.54
CA LYS A 299 -13.46 -6.81 -11.12
C LYS A 299 -13.75 -8.26 -10.68
N HIS A 300 -13.22 -9.26 -11.39
CA HIS A 300 -13.50 -10.67 -11.11
C HIS A 300 -12.39 -11.30 -10.27
N THR A 301 -12.80 -12.12 -9.30
CA THR A 301 -11.92 -12.79 -8.35
C THR A 301 -12.04 -14.31 -8.53
N PHE A 302 -10.90 -14.99 -8.55
CA PHE A 302 -10.82 -16.43 -8.78
C PHE A 302 -9.91 -17.09 -7.75
N GLU A 303 -10.04 -18.40 -7.59
CA GLU A 303 -9.07 -19.19 -6.83
C GLU A 303 -7.74 -19.26 -7.59
N LYS A 304 -6.62 -18.99 -6.91
CA LYS A 304 -5.28 -18.93 -7.51
C LYS A 304 -4.94 -20.18 -8.32
N ALA A 305 -5.12 -21.37 -7.75
CA ALA A 305 -4.82 -22.62 -8.43
C ALA A 305 -5.67 -22.79 -9.70
N ALA A 306 -6.97 -22.48 -9.60
CA ALA A 306 -7.92 -22.65 -10.69
C ALA A 306 -7.63 -21.69 -11.87
N ILE A 307 -7.27 -20.44 -11.59
CA ILE A 307 -6.96 -19.48 -12.67
C ILE A 307 -5.63 -19.77 -13.35
N ILE A 308 -4.65 -20.29 -12.62
CA ILE A 308 -3.36 -20.74 -13.19
C ILE A 308 -3.58 -21.94 -14.10
N ASP A 309 -4.41 -22.91 -13.68
CA ASP A 309 -4.72 -24.10 -14.49
C ASP A 309 -5.56 -23.77 -15.73
N TYR A 310 -6.43 -22.75 -15.64
CA TYR A 310 -7.23 -22.26 -16.77
C TYR A 310 -6.39 -21.54 -17.82
N LEU A 311 -5.26 -20.95 -17.43
CA LEU A 311 -4.40 -20.15 -18.28
C LEU A 311 -3.46 -21.04 -19.14
N PRO A 312 -3.43 -20.90 -20.48
CA PRO A 312 -2.56 -21.71 -21.31
C PRO A 312 -1.10 -21.31 -21.13
N GLN A 313 -0.19 -22.27 -21.33
CA GLN A 313 1.25 -22.00 -21.24
C GLN A 313 1.73 -20.95 -22.25
N GLN A 314 1.07 -20.84 -23.41
CA GLN A 314 1.31 -19.81 -24.41
C GLN A 314 0.00 -19.27 -24.96
N GLY A 315 -0.07 -17.95 -25.16
CA GLY A 315 -1.24 -17.26 -25.69
C GLY A 315 -1.98 -16.41 -24.66
N ASN A 316 -3.10 -15.85 -25.11
CA ASN A 316 -4.02 -15.05 -24.31
C ASN A 316 -5.37 -15.77 -24.27
N VAL A 317 -6.01 -15.82 -23.11
CA VAL A 317 -7.35 -16.37 -22.94
C VAL A 317 -8.28 -15.33 -22.34
N GLN A 318 -9.55 -15.41 -22.70
CA GLN A 318 -10.60 -14.55 -22.17
C GLN A 318 -10.97 -14.93 -20.74
N CYS A 319 -11.40 -13.92 -19.98
CA CYS A 319 -11.87 -14.11 -18.62
C CYS A 319 -12.95 -15.20 -18.54
N PRO A 320 -12.81 -16.18 -17.64
CA PRO A 320 -13.77 -17.27 -17.51
C PRO A 320 -15.12 -16.80 -16.94
N GLN A 321 -15.18 -15.58 -16.43
CA GLN A 321 -16.45 -14.96 -16.05
C GLN A 321 -17.28 -14.68 -17.30
N THR A 322 -18.51 -15.21 -17.30
CA THR A 322 -19.48 -15.02 -18.39
C THR A 322 -19.68 -13.54 -18.68
N GLY A 323 -19.60 -13.15 -19.95
CA GLY A 323 -19.80 -11.77 -20.41
C GLY A 323 -18.59 -10.84 -20.27
N CYS A 324 -17.44 -11.31 -19.76
CA CYS A 324 -16.23 -10.50 -19.68
C CYS A 324 -15.33 -10.71 -20.91
N SER A 325 -15.04 -9.64 -21.65
CA SER A 325 -14.20 -9.68 -22.86
C SER A 325 -12.69 -9.47 -22.60
N GLN A 326 -12.30 -9.28 -21.33
CA GLN A 326 -10.90 -9.03 -20.99
C GLN A 326 -10.04 -10.27 -21.18
N THR A 327 -8.86 -10.10 -21.75
CA THR A 327 -7.90 -11.18 -22.02
C THR A 327 -6.64 -11.07 -21.18
N PHE A 328 -6.12 -12.20 -20.73
CA PHE A 328 -4.90 -12.27 -19.93
C PHE A 328 -4.04 -13.48 -20.32
N SER A 329 -2.78 -13.45 -19.89
CA SER A 329 -1.74 -14.43 -20.23
C SER A 329 -0.97 -14.84 -18.99
N THR A 330 -0.53 -16.10 -18.96
CA THR A 330 0.37 -16.67 -17.94
C THR A 330 1.64 -15.85 -17.75
N ALA A 331 2.23 -15.31 -18.83
CA ALA A 331 3.47 -14.54 -18.77
C ALA A 331 3.33 -13.24 -17.95
N ARG A 332 2.12 -12.67 -17.88
CA ARG A 332 1.82 -11.45 -17.14
C ARG A 332 1.02 -11.71 -15.87
N PHE A 333 0.91 -12.96 -15.42
CA PHE A 333 0.09 -13.30 -14.25
C PHE A 333 0.44 -12.47 -13.01
N ALA A 334 1.74 -12.29 -12.72
CA ALA A 334 2.20 -11.51 -11.58
C ALA A 334 1.95 -9.99 -11.68
N GLN A 335 1.60 -9.48 -12.87
CA GLN A 335 1.30 -8.07 -13.14
C GLN A 335 -0.21 -7.83 -13.21
N ASP A 336 -0.93 -8.76 -13.83
CA ASP A 336 -2.37 -8.65 -14.08
C ASP A 336 -3.21 -9.12 -12.88
N PHE A 337 -2.70 -10.05 -12.06
CA PHE A 337 -3.42 -10.58 -10.91
C PHE A 337 -2.73 -10.27 -9.58
N TYR A 338 -3.54 -10.00 -8.56
CA TYR A 338 -3.10 -9.75 -7.20
C TYR A 338 -3.97 -10.51 -6.20
N LEU A 339 -3.39 -10.88 -5.06
CA LEU A 339 -4.13 -11.48 -3.96
C LEU A 339 -5.04 -10.41 -3.32
N ASP A 340 -6.34 -10.62 -3.38
CA ASP A 340 -7.33 -9.67 -2.87
C ASP A 340 -7.53 -9.87 -1.36
N GLN A 341 -6.80 -9.07 -0.58
CA GLN A 341 -6.79 -9.15 0.88
C GLN A 341 -8.16 -8.86 1.49
N ALA A 342 -8.98 -8.00 0.86
CA ALA A 342 -10.32 -7.71 1.34
C ALA A 342 -11.24 -8.92 1.18
N VAL A 343 -11.21 -9.58 0.01
CA VAL A 343 -11.99 -10.81 -0.21
C VAL A 343 -11.49 -11.96 0.68
N LEU A 344 -10.17 -12.09 0.85
CA LEU A 344 -9.58 -13.10 1.73
C LEU A 344 -10.05 -12.93 3.18
N ARG A 345 -10.11 -11.69 3.68
CA ARG A 345 -10.64 -11.39 5.02
C ARG A 345 -12.13 -11.70 5.13
N ARG A 346 -12.95 -11.34 4.13
CA ARG A 346 -14.37 -11.75 4.08
C ARG A 346 -14.54 -13.26 4.21
N ILE A 347 -13.76 -14.03 3.44
CA ILE A 347 -13.78 -15.50 3.49
C ILE A 347 -13.39 -15.99 4.88
N GLN A 348 -12.34 -15.43 5.48
CA GLN A 348 -11.90 -15.81 6.82
C GLN A 348 -12.97 -15.53 7.87
N ARG A 349 -13.66 -14.38 7.78
CA ARG A 349 -14.80 -14.04 8.65
C ARG A 349 -15.94 -15.04 8.48
N ALA A 350 -16.35 -15.31 7.24
CA ALA A 350 -17.41 -16.29 6.95
C ALA A 350 -17.06 -17.70 7.46
N LYS A 351 -15.80 -18.15 7.28
CA LYS A 351 -15.32 -19.44 7.82
C LYS A 351 -15.34 -19.45 9.34
N GLN A 352 -14.98 -18.34 9.99
CA GLN A 352 -14.99 -18.26 11.45
C GLN A 352 -16.41 -18.23 12.01
N ALA A 353 -17.34 -17.54 11.35
CA ALA A 353 -18.76 -17.54 11.71
C ALA A 353 -19.35 -18.94 11.64
N GLN A 354 -19.15 -19.65 10.52
CA GLN A 354 -19.59 -21.05 10.36
C GLN A 354 -19.05 -21.97 11.47
N ARG A 355 -17.76 -21.82 11.84
CA ARG A 355 -17.16 -22.61 12.91
C ARG A 355 -17.72 -22.28 14.30
N ASN A 356 -18.12 -21.04 14.54
CA ASN A 356 -18.76 -20.66 15.79
C ASN A 356 -20.18 -21.23 15.84
N ASP A 357 -20.95 -21.10 14.76
CA ASP A 357 -22.31 -21.67 14.66
C ASP A 357 -22.31 -23.20 14.82
N GLU A 358 -21.34 -23.90 14.23
CA GLU A 358 -21.16 -25.35 14.41
C GLU A 358 -20.83 -25.76 15.85
N MET A 359 -20.15 -24.89 16.62
CA MET A 359 -19.78 -25.17 18.00
C MET A 359 -20.94 -24.86 18.96
N ASP A 360 -21.70 -23.79 18.71
CA ASP A 360 -22.86 -23.42 19.51
C ASP A 360 -24.03 -24.41 19.34
N GLY A 361 -24.09 -25.15 18.23
CA GLY A 361 -25.09 -26.20 17.99
C GLY A 361 -24.82 -27.57 18.65
N ILE A 362 -23.80 -27.70 19.49
CA ILE A 362 -23.46 -28.96 20.21
C ILE A 362 -23.81 -28.89 21.71
N ASP A 363 -24.11 -27.70 22.25
CA ASP A 363 -24.42 -27.50 23.69
C ASP A 363 -25.92 -27.63 24.05
N ASP A 364 -26.78 -28.06 23.11
CA ASP A 364 -28.25 -28.18 23.30
C ASP A 364 -28.76 -29.63 23.58
N ASP A 365 -27.87 -30.61 23.79
CA ASP A 365 -28.23 -32.04 23.99
C ASP A 365 -27.67 -32.66 25.31
N ASP A 366 -27.45 -31.87 26.35
CA ASP A 366 -27.19 -32.38 27.72
C ASP A 366 -28.11 -31.69 28.76
N ASP A 367 -29.42 -31.80 28.56
CA ASP A 367 -30.42 -31.74 29.64
C ASP A 367 -30.62 -33.18 30.17
N ASP A 368 -29.67 -33.68 30.96
CA ASP A 368 -29.92 -34.75 31.91
C ASP A 368 -29.48 -34.26 33.31
N ASP A 369 -30.47 -34.24 34.19
CA ASP A 369 -30.41 -33.87 35.61
C ASP A 369 -29.15 -34.40 36.31
N ASP A 370 -28.41 -33.51 37.00
CA ASP A 370 -27.88 -33.80 38.33
C ASP A 370 -27.53 -32.48 39.06
N GLU A 371 -28.37 -32.14 40.04
CA GLU A 371 -28.03 -31.24 41.14
C GLU A 371 -26.75 -31.75 41.83
N ASP A 372 -25.63 -31.03 41.69
CA ASP A 372 -24.76 -30.74 42.84
C ASP A 372 -23.71 -29.69 42.49
N GLY A 373 -23.67 -28.65 43.31
CA GLY A 373 -22.88 -27.44 43.06
C GLY A 373 -21.37 -27.68 43.15
N ASN A 374 -20.64 -27.21 42.13
CA ASN A 374 -19.35 -26.58 42.33
C ASN A 374 -18.96 -25.66 41.17
N SER A 375 -18.89 -24.36 41.46
CA SER A 375 -18.39 -23.32 40.57
C SER A 375 -16.95 -23.58 40.12
N SER A 376 -16.71 -23.68 38.81
CA SER A 376 -15.37 -23.51 38.22
C SER A 376 -15.45 -22.88 36.84
N ILE A 377 -15.31 -21.55 36.81
CA ILE A 377 -15.13 -20.76 35.60
C ILE A 377 -13.74 -21.05 35.00
N MET A 378 -13.68 -21.82 33.91
CA MET A 378 -12.42 -22.09 33.22
C MET A 378 -12.06 -20.96 32.25
N VAL A 379 -11.14 -20.10 32.67
CA VAL A 379 -10.45 -19.16 31.79
C VAL A 379 -9.49 -19.95 30.88
N ARG A 380 -9.69 -19.87 29.56
CA ARG A 380 -8.79 -20.46 28.55
C ARG A 380 -7.43 -19.76 28.59
N GLY A 381 -6.43 -20.44 29.16
CA GLY A 381 -5.02 -20.07 29.11
C GLY A 381 -4.14 -21.29 28.81
N GLU A 382 -3.47 -21.24 27.67
CA GLU A 382 -2.16 -21.85 27.35
C GLU A 382 -1.89 -23.30 27.81
N ARG A 383 -1.90 -24.24 26.87
CA ARG A 383 -1.35 -25.58 27.06
C ARG A 383 0.19 -25.51 27.20
N ALA A 384 0.67 -25.60 28.44
CA ALA A 384 2.06 -25.96 28.72
C ALA A 384 2.30 -27.44 28.38
N VAL A 385 3.16 -27.71 27.40
CA VAL A 385 3.64 -29.05 27.05
C VAL A 385 4.47 -29.59 28.22
N LYS A 386 4.01 -30.65 28.89
CA LYS A 386 4.80 -31.36 29.91
C LYS A 386 5.97 -32.08 29.24
N GLY A 387 7.18 -31.59 29.48
CA GLY A 387 8.43 -32.25 29.09
C GLY A 387 8.56 -33.62 29.75
N ARG A 388 8.93 -34.61 28.93
CA ARG A 388 9.23 -36.00 29.32
C ARG A 388 10.51 -36.02 30.16
N ALA A 389 10.43 -36.46 31.42
CA ALA A 389 11.62 -36.70 32.25
C ALA A 389 12.43 -37.89 31.69
N PRO A 390 13.77 -37.82 31.65
CA PRO A 390 14.60 -38.94 31.22
C PRO A 390 14.63 -40.03 32.30
N LYS A 391 14.56 -41.30 31.86
CA LYS A 391 14.69 -42.49 32.71
C LYS A 391 16.11 -42.55 33.29
N ALA A 392 16.23 -42.70 34.61
CA ALA A 392 17.48 -43.05 35.25
C ALA A 392 17.83 -44.52 34.95
N GLU A 393 19.01 -44.77 34.39
CA GLU A 393 19.55 -46.11 34.22
C GLU A 393 19.99 -46.69 35.57
N HIS A 394 19.59 -47.93 35.81
CA HIS A 394 19.96 -48.70 36.98
C HIS A 394 21.35 -49.30 36.74
N VAL A 395 22.39 -48.74 37.35
CA VAL A 395 23.72 -49.37 37.38
C VAL A 395 23.73 -50.41 38.50
N SER A 396 23.61 -51.68 38.13
CA SER A 396 23.88 -52.81 39.01
C SER A 396 25.40 -52.99 39.18
N LYS A 397 25.90 -52.80 40.40
CA LYS A 397 27.20 -53.29 40.83
C LYS A 397 27.16 -54.82 40.96
N ALA A 398 28.01 -55.50 40.20
CA ALA A 398 28.68 -56.74 40.59
C ALA A 398 30.03 -56.75 39.89
#